data_AF-A0A2V7Q5G6-F1
#
_entry.id   AF-A0A2V7Q5G6-F1
#
_cell.length_a   1.000
_cell.length_b   1.000
_cell.length_c   1.000
_cell.angle_alpha   90.00
_cell.angle_beta   90.00
_cell.angle_gamma   90.00
#
_symmetry.space_group_name_H-M   'P 1'
#
loop_
_entity.id
_entity.type
_entity.pdbx_description
1 polymer ?
#
loop_
_entity_poly.entity_id
_entity_poly.type
_entity_poly.pdbx_seq_one_letter_code
_entity_poly.pdbx_strand_id
1 'polypeptide(L)'
;IGDAALLLASRHVYPHRYDLGDEWKRWTGLPFVFAVWAARRAADQRAVRAVHHTLLAARDWGLAHLEVLAEAAARATGVGITDCRSYLAGLDYALSDKHLTGLTDFFRRLAARGLVPDGSLRFLQVA
;
A
#
# COMPACT_ATOMS: atom_id res chain seq x y z
N ILE A 1 6.02 -0.74 7.74
CA ILE A 1 5.49 -1.49 6.57
C ILE A 1 6.66 -2.14 5.83
N GLY A 2 6.41 -3.18 5.05
CA GLY A 2 7.42 -3.81 4.19
C GLY A 2 8.36 -4.75 4.93
N ASP A 3 9.43 -5.14 4.26
CA ASP A 3 10.31 -6.24 4.66
C ASP A 3 10.91 -6.06 6.05
N ALA A 4 11.32 -4.85 6.42
CA ALA A 4 11.85 -4.58 7.76
C ALA A 4 10.82 -4.86 8.86
N ALA A 5 9.55 -4.50 8.63
CA ALA A 5 8.48 -4.77 9.58
C ALA A 5 8.17 -6.27 9.68
N LEU A 6 8.17 -6.96 8.53
CA LEU A 6 7.91 -8.40 8.47
C LEU A 6 9.04 -9.21 9.14
N LEU A 7 10.30 -8.83 8.90
CA LEU A 7 11.46 -9.45 9.53
C LEU A 7 11.50 -9.23 11.05
N LEU A 8 11.18 -8.02 11.52
CA LEU A 8 11.12 -7.76 12.97
C LEU A 8 9.94 -8.51 13.61
N ALA A 9 8.81 -8.62 12.89
CA ALA A 9 7.66 -9.37 13.33
C ALA A 9 7.96 -10.87 13.48
N SER A 10 8.71 -11.46 12.54
CA SER A 10 9.06 -12.89 12.59
C SER A 10 10.04 -13.24 13.72
N ARG A 11 10.80 -12.26 14.22
CA ARG A 11 11.76 -12.45 15.33
C ARG A 11 11.13 -12.47 16.71
N HIS A 12 9.88 -12.01 16.86
CA HIS A 12 9.17 -12.01 18.15
C HIS A 12 9.92 -11.31 19.32
N VAL A 13 10.76 -10.33 19.01
CA VAL A 13 11.64 -9.66 20.00
C VAL A 13 10.96 -8.55 20.81
N TYR A 14 9.80 -8.07 20.36
CA TYR A 14 9.09 -6.97 21.02
C TYR A 14 7.87 -7.49 21.79
N PRO A 15 7.66 -7.06 23.06
CA PRO A 15 6.53 -7.50 23.87
C PRO A 15 5.18 -6.95 23.38
N HIS A 16 5.21 -5.87 22.60
CA HIS A 16 4.02 -5.24 22.03
C HIS A 16 4.23 -5.01 20.53
N ARG A 17 3.19 -5.32 19.75
CA ARG A 17 3.14 -5.08 18.29
C ARG A 17 1.77 -4.54 17.93
N TYR A 18 1.76 -3.32 17.41
CA TYR A 18 0.55 -2.65 16.95
C TYR A 18 0.54 -2.59 15.43
N ASP A 19 -0.58 -3.00 14.83
CA ASP A 19 -0.83 -2.76 13.42
C ASP A 19 -1.44 -1.36 13.27
N LEU A 20 -0.66 -0.42 12.71
CA LEU A 20 -1.10 0.97 12.56
C LEU A 20 -2.27 1.13 11.57
N GLY A 21 -2.40 0.24 10.60
CA GLY A 21 -3.55 0.23 9.70
C GLY A 21 -4.83 -0.18 10.43
N ASP A 22 -4.72 -1.17 11.30
CA ASP A 22 -5.81 -1.64 12.16
C ASP A 22 -6.18 -0.62 13.25
N GLU A 23 -5.20 0.03 13.89
CA GLU A 23 -5.47 1.14 14.83
C GLU A 23 -6.17 2.31 14.13
N TRP A 24 -5.72 2.67 12.93
CA TRP A 24 -6.40 3.68 12.12
C TRP A 24 -7.83 3.27 11.80
N LYS A 25 -8.05 2.01 11.43
CA LYS A 25 -9.37 1.47 11.11
C LYS A 25 -10.29 1.50 12.33
N ARG A 26 -9.80 1.12 13.52
CA ARG A 26 -10.53 1.25 14.79
C ARG A 26 -10.92 2.68 15.10
N TRP A 27 -10.01 3.62 14.88
CA TRP A 27 -10.23 5.02 15.23
C TRP A 27 -11.17 5.74 14.27
N THR A 28 -11.07 5.46 12.96
CA THR A 28 -11.73 6.24 11.92
C THR A 28 -12.83 5.48 11.17
N GLY A 29 -12.84 4.16 11.25
CA GLY A 29 -13.67 3.31 10.39
C GLY A 29 -13.21 3.24 8.93
N LEU A 30 -12.12 3.93 8.55
CA LEU A 30 -11.62 4.01 7.17
C LEU A 30 -10.39 3.11 6.96
N PRO A 31 -10.19 2.57 5.75
CA PRO A 31 -8.92 1.93 5.41
C PRO A 31 -7.78 2.97 5.38
N PHE A 32 -6.53 2.51 5.57
CA PHE A 32 -5.34 3.35 5.49
C PHE A 32 -4.58 3.11 4.17
N VAL A 33 -4.17 4.18 3.50
CA VAL A 33 -3.38 4.10 2.25
C VAL A 33 -1.92 4.43 2.56
N PHE A 34 -1.05 3.42 2.53
CA PHE A 34 0.38 3.60 2.80
C PHE A 34 1.16 4.17 1.62
N ALA A 35 0.78 3.81 0.39
CA ALA A 35 1.50 4.21 -0.81
C ALA A 35 0.57 4.24 -2.03
N VAL A 36 0.94 5.03 -3.02
CA VAL A 36 0.31 5.09 -4.35
C VAL A 36 1.39 5.11 -5.42
N TRP A 37 1.06 4.61 -6.62
CA TRP A 37 1.82 4.95 -7.81
C TRP A 37 1.43 6.35 -8.27
N ALA A 38 2.42 7.23 -8.45
CA ALA A 38 2.21 8.61 -8.86
C ALA A 38 3.09 8.95 -10.07
N ALA A 39 2.54 9.74 -11.00
CA ALA A 39 3.26 10.29 -12.13
C ALA A 39 3.34 11.82 -12.01
N ARG A 40 4.44 12.40 -12.52
CA ARG A 40 4.57 13.87 -12.61
C ARG A 40 3.51 14.41 -13.56
N ARG A 41 2.95 15.58 -13.25
CA ARG A 41 1.92 16.22 -14.10
C ARG A 41 2.38 16.50 -15.53
N ALA A 42 3.68 16.78 -15.71
CA ALA A 42 4.29 17.02 -17.01
C ALA A 42 4.63 15.74 -17.80
N ALA A 43 4.36 14.55 -17.26
CA ALA A 43 4.61 13.30 -17.97
C ALA A 43 3.62 13.12 -19.15
N ASP A 44 4.09 12.46 -20.20
CA ASP A 44 3.24 12.12 -21.34
C ASP A 44 2.06 11.24 -20.91
N GLN A 45 0.85 11.72 -21.19
CA GLN A 45 -0.38 11.09 -20.73
C GLN A 45 -0.63 9.73 -21.39
N ARG A 46 -0.15 9.52 -22.63
CA ARG A 46 -0.26 8.23 -23.31
C ARG A 46 0.65 7.19 -22.65
N ALA A 47 1.91 7.55 -22.40
CA ALA A 47 2.85 6.71 -21.67
C ALA A 47 2.35 6.38 -20.25
N VAL A 48 1.84 7.37 -19.51
CA VAL A 48 1.29 7.15 -18.16
C VAL A 48 0.14 6.15 -18.18
N ARG A 49 -0.80 6.25 -19.13
CA ARG A 49 -1.90 5.27 -19.28
C ARG A 49 -1.38 3.88 -19.61
N ALA A 50 -0.41 3.76 -20.52
CA ALA A 50 0.18 2.48 -20.87
C ALA A 50 0.83 1.80 -19.65
N VAL A 51 1.65 2.54 -18.89
CA VAL A 51 2.27 2.04 -17.66
C VAL A 51 1.22 1.68 -16.61
N HIS A 52 0.17 2.49 -16.45
CA HIS A 52 -0.93 2.20 -15.54
C HIS A 52 -1.61 0.86 -15.86
N HIS A 53 -1.96 0.59 -17.13
CA HIS A 53 -2.52 -0.70 -17.53
C HIS A 53 -1.56 -1.87 -17.26
N THR A 54 -0.27 -1.68 -17.55
CA THR A 54 0.75 -2.70 -17.27
C THR A 54 0.87 -2.99 -15.77
N LEU A 55 0.83 -1.96 -14.91
CA LEU A 55 0.88 -2.13 -13.46
C LEU A 55 -0.34 -2.88 -12.92
N LEU A 56 -1.54 -2.61 -13.46
CA LEU A 56 -2.75 -3.35 -13.09
C LEU A 56 -2.64 -4.83 -13.50
N ALA A 57 -2.21 -5.09 -14.74
CA ALA A 57 -2.00 -6.46 -15.21
C ALA A 57 -0.94 -7.21 -14.38
N ALA A 58 0.16 -6.53 -14.02
CA ALA A 58 1.20 -7.10 -13.17
C ALA A 58 0.70 -7.41 -11.74
N ARG A 59 -0.12 -6.52 -11.15
CA ARG A 59 -0.80 -6.76 -9.87
C ARG A 59 -1.68 -8.01 -9.96
N ASP A 60 -2.54 -8.09 -10.97
CA ASP A 60 -3.50 -9.19 -11.11
C ASP A 60 -2.78 -10.52 -11.32
N TRP A 61 -1.72 -10.52 -12.13
CA TRP A 61 -0.85 -11.67 -12.27
C TRP A 61 -0.19 -12.05 -10.94
N GLY A 62 0.34 -11.08 -10.20
CA GLY A 62 0.99 -11.33 -8.90
C GLY A 62 0.03 -11.95 -7.87
N LEU A 63 -1.21 -11.47 -7.80
CA LEU A 63 -2.24 -12.03 -6.93
C LEU A 63 -2.63 -13.47 -7.32
N ALA A 64 -2.60 -13.80 -8.61
CA ALA A 64 -2.80 -15.16 -9.09
C ALA A 64 -1.59 -16.09 -8.87
N HIS A 65 -0.40 -15.54 -8.60
CA HIS A 65 0.88 -16.27 -8.49
C HIS A 65 1.58 -16.00 -7.15
N LEU A 66 0.81 -15.87 -6.07
CA LEU A 66 1.33 -15.52 -4.75
C LEU A 66 2.41 -16.48 -4.23
N GLU A 67 2.33 -17.78 -4.55
CA GLU A 67 3.35 -18.76 -4.14
C GLU A 67 4.73 -18.43 -4.75
N VAL A 68 4.76 -18.10 -6.04
CA VAL A 68 5.99 -17.72 -6.75
C VAL A 68 6.59 -16.46 -6.13
N LEU A 69 5.76 -15.48 -5.81
CA LEU A 69 6.20 -14.23 -5.18
C LEU A 69 6.67 -14.45 -3.74
N ALA A 70 5.99 -15.30 -2.97
CA ALA A 70 6.34 -15.60 -1.60
C ALA A 70 7.68 -16.34 -1.50
N GLU A 71 7.94 -17.29 -2.40
CA GLU A 71 9.25 -17.97 -2.49
C GLU A 71 10.37 -16.99 -2.83
N ALA A 72 10.14 -16.10 -3.80
CA ALA A 72 11.12 -15.08 -4.18
C ALA A 72 11.40 -14.11 -3.02
N ALA A 73 10.35 -13.65 -2.34
CA ALA A 73 10.45 -12.77 -1.17
C ALA A 73 11.18 -13.45 -0.01
N ALA A 74 10.90 -14.73 0.26
CA ALA A 74 11.58 -15.49 1.30
C ALA A 74 13.08 -15.61 1.02
N ARG A 75 13.48 -15.90 -0.22
CA ARG A 75 14.90 -15.93 -0.64
C ARG A 75 15.57 -14.55 -0.48
N ALA A 76 14.88 -13.47 -0.80
CA ALA A 76 15.43 -12.12 -0.76
C ALA A 76 15.55 -11.55 0.67
N THR A 77 14.62 -11.91 1.55
CA THR A 77 14.47 -11.27 2.87
C THR A 77 14.87 -12.15 4.06
N GLY A 78 14.93 -13.47 3.86
CA GLY A 78 15.14 -14.45 4.93
C GLY A 78 13.90 -14.69 5.81
N VAL A 79 12.75 -14.10 5.47
CA VAL A 79 11.46 -14.37 6.12
C VAL A 79 10.89 -15.71 5.62
N GLY A 80 10.18 -16.45 6.47
CA GLY A 80 9.55 -17.71 6.09
C GLY A 80 8.52 -17.54 4.97
N ILE A 81 8.47 -18.50 4.04
CA ILE A 81 7.57 -18.46 2.86
C ILE A 81 6.11 -18.24 3.28
N THR A 82 5.65 -18.93 4.33
CA THR A 82 4.28 -18.79 4.85
C THR A 82 3.96 -17.37 5.31
N ASP A 83 4.91 -16.69 5.95
CA ASP A 83 4.75 -15.32 6.43
C ASP A 83 4.78 -14.34 5.25
N CYS A 84 5.69 -14.53 4.29
CA CYS A 84 5.72 -13.75 3.05
C CYS A 84 4.40 -13.88 2.29
N ARG A 85 3.90 -15.10 2.11
CA ARG A 85 2.63 -15.36 1.43
C ARG A 85 1.46 -14.69 2.13
N SER A 86 1.37 -14.84 3.46
CA SER A 86 0.29 -14.26 4.26
C SER A 86 0.33 -12.73 4.21
N TYR A 87 1.53 -12.14 4.27
CA TYR A 87 1.71 -10.70 4.14
C TYR A 87 1.27 -10.19 2.76
N LEU A 88 1.75 -10.80 1.67
CA LEU A 88 1.40 -10.39 0.31
C LEU A 88 -0.10 -10.59 0.02
N ALA A 89 -0.70 -11.68 0.49
CA ALA A 89 -2.13 -11.94 0.34
C ALA A 89 -3.01 -10.99 1.16
N GLY A 90 -2.51 -10.50 2.30
CA GLY A 90 -3.25 -9.63 3.21
C GLY A 90 -3.24 -8.14 2.82
N LEU A 91 -2.43 -7.75 1.83
CA LEU A 91 -2.39 -6.36 1.35
C LEU A 91 -3.59 -6.06 0.45
N ASP A 92 -4.20 -4.89 0.66
CA ASP A 92 -5.17 -4.33 -0.27
C ASP A 92 -4.46 -3.47 -1.33
N TYR A 93 -4.53 -3.92 -2.58
CA TYR A 93 -3.87 -3.28 -3.73
C TYR A 93 -4.82 -2.40 -4.56
N ALA A 94 -6.06 -2.21 -4.12
CA ALA A 94 -7.03 -1.38 -4.80
C ALA A 94 -6.96 0.09 -4.34
N LEU A 95 -7.52 1.00 -5.13
CA LEU A 95 -7.70 2.41 -4.76
C LEU A 95 -9.15 2.81 -5.00
N SER A 96 -10.06 2.18 -4.25
CA SER A 96 -11.51 2.45 -4.30
C SER A 96 -11.87 3.79 -3.64
N ASP A 97 -13.14 4.20 -3.77
CA ASP A 97 -13.64 5.41 -3.10
C ASP A 97 -13.45 5.38 -1.58
N LYS A 98 -13.50 4.20 -0.95
CA LYS A 98 -13.21 4.06 0.48
C LYS A 98 -11.74 4.35 0.79
N HIS A 99 -10.83 3.93 -0.09
CA HIS A 99 -9.40 4.23 0.03
C HIS A 99 -9.14 5.72 -0.18
N LEU A 100 -9.77 6.33 -1.19
CA LEU A 100 -9.69 7.77 -1.43
C LEU A 100 -10.21 8.58 -0.24
N THR A 101 -11.33 8.15 0.36
CA THR A 101 -11.89 8.77 1.57
C THR A 101 -10.90 8.70 2.74
N GLY A 102 -10.31 7.52 2.98
CA GLY A 102 -9.30 7.33 4.02
C GLY A 102 -8.05 8.21 3.81
N LEU A 103 -7.55 8.26 2.58
CA LEU A 103 -6.40 9.08 2.20
C LEU A 103 -6.69 10.57 2.37
N THR A 104 -7.85 11.04 1.92
CA THR A 104 -8.28 12.44 2.07
C THR A 104 -8.45 12.82 3.54
N ASP A 105 -9.03 11.95 4.37
CA ASP A 105 -9.15 12.21 5.82
C ASP A 105 -7.78 12.34 6.48
N PHE A 106 -6.84 11.46 6.14
CA PHE A 106 -5.46 11.54 6.63
C PHE A 106 -4.78 12.86 6.26
N PHE A 107 -4.84 13.26 4.98
CA PHE A 107 -4.26 14.52 4.52
C PHE A 107 -4.90 15.74 5.19
N ARG A 108 -6.22 15.76 5.33
CA ARG A 108 -6.95 16.83 6.03
C ARG A 108 -6.45 17.00 7.47
N ARG A 109 -6.20 15.90 8.18
CA ARG A 109 -5.67 15.93 9.56
C ARG A 109 -4.24 16.45 9.63
N LEU A 110 -3.40 16.12 8.64
CA LEU A 110 -2.04 16.66 8.54
C LEU A 110 -2.06 18.17 8.26
N ALA A 111 -2.90 18.62 7.33
CA ALA A 111 -3.05 20.03 6.99
C ALA A 111 -3.57 20.86 8.18
N ALA A 112 -4.56 20.35 8.92
CA ALA A 112 -5.07 20.98 10.14
C ALA A 112 -4.01 21.14 11.25
N ARG A 113 -2.92 20.38 11.18
CA ARG A 113 -1.77 20.46 12.11
C ARG A 113 -0.58 21.23 11.52
N GLY A 114 -0.71 21.79 10.32
CA GLY A 114 0.36 22.50 9.63
C GLY A 114 1.54 21.62 9.19
N LEU A 115 1.36 20.29 9.14
CA LEU A 115 2.42 19.35 8.76
C LEU A 115 2.59 19.24 7.23
N VAL A 116 1.54 19.59 6.49
CA VAL A 116 1.54 19.67 5.03
C VAL A 116 0.76 20.91 4.59
N PRO A 117 1.04 21.47 3.40
CA PRO A 117 0.21 22.52 2.83
C PRO A 117 -1.24 22.07 2.67
N ASP A 118 -2.17 23.00 2.85
CA ASP A 118 -3.55 22.75 2.47
C ASP A 118 -3.63 22.62 0.94
N GLY A 119 -4.17 21.51 0.47
CA GLY A 119 -4.14 21.15 -0.94
C GLY A 119 -5.01 19.96 -1.25
N SER A 120 -5.47 19.89 -2.50
CA SER A 120 -6.27 18.77 -2.99
C SER A 120 -5.41 17.74 -3.72
N LEU A 121 -5.62 16.47 -3.39
CA LEU A 121 -5.11 15.35 -4.17
C LEU A 121 -5.87 15.28 -5.50
N ARG A 122 -5.14 15.02 -6.58
CA ARG A 122 -5.73 14.77 -7.91
C ARG A 122 -5.39 13.34 -8.31
N PHE A 123 -6.42 12.57 -8.60
CA PHE A 123 -6.30 11.19 -9.04
C PHE A 123 -6.52 11.12 -10.54
N LEU A 124 -5.82 10.19 -11.20
CA LEU A 124 -6.09 9.90 -12.60
C LEU A 124 -7.47 9.25 -12.70
N GLN A 125 -8.38 9.89 -13.41
CA GLN A 125 -9.61 9.22 -13.83
C GLN A 125 -9.27 8.32 -15.00
N VAL A 126 -9.39 7.01 -14.79
CA VAL A 126 -9.18 6.01 -15.82
C VAL A 126 -10.55 5.38 -16.05
N ALA A 127 -11.15 5.69 -17.21
CA ALA A 127 -12.38 5.08 -17.68
C ALA A 127 -12.17 3.60 -18.01
#